data_AF-A0A2H0QIS3-F1
#
_entry.id   AF-A0A2H0QIS3-F1
#
_cell.length_a   1.000
_cell.length_b   1.000
_cell.length_c   1.000
_cell.angle_alpha   90.00
_cell.angle_beta   90.00
_cell.angle_gamma   90.00
#
_symmetry.space_group_name_H-M   'P 1'
#
loop_
_entity.id
_entity.type
_entity.pdbx_description
1 polymer ?
#
loop_
_entity_poly.entity_id
_entity_poly.type
_entity_poly.pdbx_seq_one_letter_code
_entity_poly.pdbx_strand_id
1 'polypeptide(L)'
;MAKNLIFGDRRFWPLFWTQFLGALNDNFFKNALVMLITYKSVSLWNLAPAMLVPLAGGIFIFPFFIFSATGGQIADRYGKHTVIQIVKFLEIVIMVAGSIGIYFELYQTLFVVLFCMGAQSAFFGPLKYGIIPFLVEEDELVAANAAVSAGTFIAILMGTIVGGSFIELPFFDTLLTTGLIGMAIIGFIASLKVEKVPPVDPSIKVDYSFLKPTWEILKMTKKNRDVFLTIMGISWFWFLGAAILSILPPLVKDVFGGKPEVATTFLAVFTIGMGIGSFLTERISRHQIEIGVVPISALFMSLFLFDLVWVSSHWPVFIDSQLLGLADYFKMDNSVRALFDLFMMSIFGGGYIVPQMSYVQWKSPREELSRMIAGNNIINSLFMVLAAVAVMVLVKFGIPTVIFVLSISNFIVSFILYALHSEQSLRIWAFLLTHIFYKVEVRGEENIPKTGSFIVACNHVSFVDWLLLMGILKRPIRFVIDWNYYYVPMGPFWFKQAKLVPIATKKESVEILEKAFDNIHNHINEGAILGIFPEGWITRNGQMRKFQPGIHKILKRDPVPVVMVGIDGLWGSIFSYEGGRVLFKFPKSLRKHVIIQISKPIAPQEYDSKKAEDIVRGFVSHYTEAHEQIESEEGAT
;
A
#
# COMPACT_ATOMS: atom_id res chain seq x y z
N MET A 1 -13.06 9.22 -4.66
CA MET A 1 -13.44 9.52 -3.26
C MET A 1 -12.47 10.52 -2.64
N ALA A 2 -11.15 10.34 -2.84
CA ALA A 2 -10.11 11.21 -2.29
C ALA A 2 -10.30 12.71 -2.60
N LYS A 3 -10.68 13.09 -3.83
CA LYS A 3 -10.98 14.50 -4.15
C LYS A 3 -12.05 15.11 -3.25
N ASN A 4 -13.13 14.36 -2.97
CA ASN A 4 -14.19 14.84 -2.09
C ASN A 4 -13.67 14.97 -0.65
N LEU A 5 -12.88 14.01 -0.17
CA LEU A 5 -12.27 14.08 1.16
C LEU A 5 -11.38 15.32 1.33
N ILE A 6 -10.60 15.69 0.30
CA ILE A 6 -9.65 16.81 0.36
C ILE A 6 -10.33 18.18 0.35
N PHE A 7 -11.45 18.33 -0.36
CA PHE A 7 -12.05 19.65 -0.63
C PHE A 7 -13.48 19.83 -0.13
N GLY A 8 -14.24 18.74 0.02
CA GLY A 8 -15.68 18.76 0.30
C GLY A 8 -16.07 18.17 1.66
N ASP A 9 -15.37 17.14 2.14
CA ASP A 9 -15.73 16.45 3.38
C ASP A 9 -15.21 17.19 4.62
N ARG A 10 -16.13 17.82 5.35
CA ARG A 10 -15.84 18.59 6.57
C ARG A 10 -15.18 17.77 7.67
N ARG A 11 -15.37 16.44 7.68
CA ARG A 11 -14.73 15.54 8.64
C ARG A 11 -13.22 15.45 8.40
N PHE A 12 -12.77 15.52 7.14
CA PHE A 12 -11.41 15.18 6.75
C PHE A 12 -10.56 16.35 6.21
N TRP A 13 -11.13 17.25 5.40
CA TRP A 13 -10.36 18.32 4.77
C TRP A 13 -9.54 19.17 5.76
N PRO A 14 -10.03 19.51 6.98
CA PRO A 14 -9.26 20.31 7.91
C PRO A 14 -7.96 19.60 8.34
N LEU A 15 -8.04 18.28 8.58
CA LEU A 15 -6.87 17.47 8.89
C LEU A 15 -5.90 17.42 7.71
N PHE A 16 -6.41 17.19 6.50
CA PHE A 16 -5.58 17.14 5.29
C PHE A 16 -4.78 18.43 5.09
N TRP A 17 -5.41 19.59 5.19
CA TRP A 17 -4.73 20.88 4.99
C TRP A 17 -3.81 21.23 6.16
N THR A 18 -4.17 20.85 7.39
CA THR A 18 -3.29 21.00 8.56
C THR A 18 -1.98 20.24 8.37
N GLN A 19 -2.05 18.99 7.93
CA GLN A 19 -0.85 18.17 7.71
C GLN A 19 -0.07 18.57 6.45
N PHE A 20 -0.77 18.96 5.37
CA PHE A 20 -0.15 19.40 4.12
C PHE A 20 0.71 20.66 4.36
N LEU A 21 0.14 21.65 5.03
CA LEU A 21 0.84 22.89 5.35
C LEU A 21 1.99 22.67 6.33
N GLY A 22 1.83 21.76 7.31
CA GLY A 22 2.93 21.38 8.20
C GLY A 22 4.08 20.74 7.43
N ALA A 23 3.81 19.73 6.59
CA ALA A 23 4.84 19.09 5.77
C ALA A 23 5.51 20.07 4.79
N LEU A 24 4.74 21.00 4.22
CA LEU A 24 5.27 22.02 3.31
C LEU A 24 6.21 22.97 4.04
N ASN A 25 5.78 23.45 5.22
CA ASN A 25 6.56 24.35 6.06
C ASN A 25 7.86 23.70 6.54
N ASP A 26 7.78 22.43 6.96
CA ASP A 26 8.94 21.64 7.37
C ASP A 26 9.99 21.54 6.25
N ASN A 27 9.54 21.20 5.04
CA ASN A 27 10.44 21.08 3.90
C ASN A 27 10.93 22.44 3.41
N PHE A 28 10.12 23.49 3.51
CA PHE A 28 10.54 24.84 3.14
C PHE A 28 11.66 25.34 4.05
N PHE A 29 11.48 25.27 5.38
CA PHE A 29 12.49 25.69 6.35
C PHE A 29 13.78 24.88 6.22
N LYS A 30 13.66 23.54 6.18
CA LYS A 30 14.83 22.66 6.11
C LYS A 30 15.65 22.91 4.85
N ASN A 31 15.01 22.98 3.68
CA ASN A 31 15.73 23.22 2.43
C ASN A 31 16.34 24.62 2.40
N ALA A 32 15.64 25.65 2.88
CA ALA A 32 16.20 27.00 3.00
C ALA A 32 17.44 27.02 3.91
N LEU A 33 17.41 26.35 5.06
CA LEU A 33 18.57 26.23 5.96
C LEU A 33 19.75 25.52 5.28
N VAL A 34 19.50 24.40 4.60
CA VAL A 34 20.55 23.67 3.85
C VAL A 34 21.17 24.56 2.78
N MET A 35 20.37 25.34 2.07
CA MET A 35 20.84 26.27 1.07
C MET A 35 21.66 27.42 1.69
N LEU A 36 21.18 28.03 2.77
CA LEU A 36 21.94 29.07 3.49
C LEU A 36 23.30 28.57 3.96
N ILE A 37 23.36 27.38 4.57
CA ILE A 37 24.62 26.76 5.01
C ILE A 37 25.58 26.56 3.83
N THR A 38 25.06 26.05 2.72
CA THR A 38 25.86 25.69 1.54
C THR A 38 26.38 26.92 0.81
N TYR A 39 25.52 27.89 0.52
CA TYR A 39 25.86 29.05 -0.32
C TYR A 39 26.56 30.17 0.44
N LYS A 40 26.23 30.40 1.73
CA LYS A 40 26.96 31.35 2.58
C LYS A 40 28.24 30.75 3.18
N SER A 41 28.62 29.53 2.78
CA SER A 41 29.83 28.82 3.25
C SER A 41 29.96 28.80 4.78
N VAL A 42 28.83 28.59 5.46
CA VAL A 42 28.75 28.67 6.92
C VAL A 42 29.56 27.54 7.55
N SER A 43 30.47 27.88 8.44
CA SER A 43 31.14 26.91 9.31
C SER A 43 30.65 27.07 10.75
N LEU A 44 30.29 25.95 11.38
CA LEU A 44 29.77 25.90 12.75
C LEU A 44 30.42 24.73 13.47
N TRP A 45 30.79 24.92 14.74
CA TRP A 45 31.41 23.88 15.56
C TRP A 45 32.64 23.21 14.90
N ASN A 46 33.44 23.98 14.17
CA ASN A 46 34.58 23.49 13.34
C ASN A 46 34.18 22.46 12.26
N LEU A 47 32.90 22.40 11.87
CA LEU A 47 32.41 21.57 10.79
C LEU A 47 32.23 22.41 9.53
N ALA A 48 32.67 21.85 8.40
CA ALA A 48 32.46 22.42 7.07
C ALA A 48 30.98 22.27 6.64
N PRO A 49 30.48 23.10 5.69
CA PRO A 49 29.11 23.01 5.16
C PRO A 49 28.69 21.58 4.74
N ALA A 50 29.61 20.84 4.11
CA ALA A 50 29.38 19.46 3.66
C ALA A 50 29.04 18.48 4.79
N MET A 51 29.48 18.76 6.02
CA MET A 51 29.18 17.95 7.21
C MET A 51 27.93 18.47 7.94
N LEU A 52 27.67 19.77 7.85
CA LEU A 52 26.52 20.42 8.49
C LEU A 52 25.18 20.04 7.82
N VAL A 53 25.16 19.82 6.51
CA VAL A 53 23.93 19.43 5.78
C VAL A 53 23.40 18.05 6.19
N PRO A 54 24.21 16.96 6.20
CA PRO A 54 23.78 15.68 6.75
C PRO A 54 23.41 15.75 8.24
N LEU A 55 24.14 16.55 9.03
CA LEU A 55 23.85 16.77 10.44
C LEU A 55 22.47 17.42 10.64
N ALA A 56 22.08 18.38 9.79
CA ALA A 56 20.75 18.99 9.81
C ALA A 56 19.66 17.92 9.58
N GLY A 57 19.86 17.03 8.60
CA GLY A 57 18.97 15.88 8.39
C GLY A 57 18.85 14.99 9.63
N GLY A 58 19.97 14.65 10.27
CA GLY A 58 20.00 13.86 11.50
C GLY A 58 19.29 14.54 12.67
N ILE A 59 19.54 15.84 12.89
CA ILE A 59 18.91 16.64 13.95
C ILE A 59 17.40 16.71 13.77
N PHE A 60 16.90 16.79 12.53
CA PHE A 60 15.46 16.78 12.27
C PHE A 60 14.80 15.42 12.57
N ILE A 61 15.50 14.30 12.30
CA ILE A 61 14.95 12.94 12.51
C ILE A 61 15.08 12.49 13.97
N PHE A 62 16.13 12.92 14.68
CA PHE A 62 16.45 12.50 16.04
C PHE A 62 15.28 12.60 17.05
N PRO A 63 14.48 13.68 17.07
CA PRO A 63 13.33 13.80 17.96
C PRO A 63 12.29 12.67 17.85
N PHE A 64 12.17 12.00 16.71
CA PHE A 64 11.24 10.88 16.55
C PHE A 64 11.59 9.69 17.45
N PHE A 65 12.88 9.46 17.74
CA PHE A 65 13.32 8.42 18.67
C PHE A 65 12.97 8.73 20.12
N ILE A 66 12.91 10.01 20.46
CA ILE A 66 12.77 10.48 21.85
C ILE A 66 11.30 10.72 22.19
N PHE A 67 10.60 11.43 21.32
CA PHE A 67 9.30 12.00 21.65
C PHE A 67 8.11 11.27 21.03
N SER A 68 8.31 10.43 20.00
CA SER A 68 7.16 9.81 19.33
C SER A 68 6.37 8.90 20.28
N ALA A 69 7.07 8.18 21.18
CA ALA A 69 6.44 7.33 22.18
C ALA A 69 5.54 8.11 23.15
N THR A 70 6.07 9.18 23.74
CA THR A 70 5.32 10.11 24.59
C THR A 70 4.18 10.78 23.81
N GLY A 71 4.41 11.14 22.55
CA GLY A 71 3.38 11.68 21.66
C GLY A 71 2.22 10.72 21.43
N GLY A 72 2.49 9.41 21.30
CA GLY A 72 1.47 8.37 21.25
C GLY A 72 0.61 8.31 22.51
N GLN A 73 1.23 8.39 23.70
CA GLN A 73 0.50 8.41 24.98
C GLN A 73 -0.35 9.68 25.14
N ILE A 74 0.16 10.84 24.75
CA ILE A 74 -0.58 12.11 24.76
C ILE A 74 -1.77 12.05 23.80
N ALA A 75 -1.59 11.46 22.62
CA ALA A 75 -2.62 11.31 21.61
C ALA A 75 -3.79 10.40 22.03
N ASP A 76 -3.55 9.44 22.94
CA ASP A 76 -4.59 8.58 23.50
C ASP A 76 -5.21 9.17 24.78
N ARG A 77 -4.44 9.90 25.60
CA ARG A 77 -4.90 10.52 26.84
C ARG A 77 -5.83 11.72 26.63
N TYR A 78 -5.54 12.55 25.65
CA TYR A 78 -6.26 13.80 25.40
C TYR A 78 -7.05 13.75 24.09
N GLY A 79 -8.01 14.66 23.91
CA GLY A 79 -8.73 14.78 22.65
C GLY A 79 -7.76 15.10 21.51
N LYS A 80 -7.68 14.22 20.50
CA LYS A 80 -6.69 14.32 19.41
C LYS A 80 -6.72 15.69 18.71
N HIS A 81 -7.92 16.25 18.52
CA HIS A 81 -8.12 17.59 17.94
C HIS A 81 -7.45 18.72 18.77
N THR A 82 -7.56 18.68 20.10
CA THR A 82 -6.94 19.67 20.99
C THR A 82 -5.42 19.60 20.93
N VAL A 83 -4.87 18.38 20.95
CA VAL A 83 -3.41 18.21 20.87
C VAL A 83 -2.89 18.67 19.51
N ILE A 84 -3.60 18.38 18.42
CA ILE A 84 -3.27 18.90 17.07
C ILE A 84 -3.18 20.43 17.08
N GLN A 85 -4.16 21.12 17.68
CA GLN A 85 -4.17 22.58 17.77
C GLN A 85 -2.99 23.13 18.56
N ILE A 86 -2.64 22.51 19.70
CA ILE A 86 -1.48 22.91 20.51
C ILE A 86 -0.18 22.73 19.71
N VAL A 87 -0.02 21.58 19.06
CA VAL A 87 1.17 21.25 18.25
C VAL A 87 1.31 22.22 17.06
N LYS A 88 0.20 22.65 16.44
CA LYS A 88 0.21 23.65 15.36
C LYS A 88 0.41 25.08 15.86
N PHE A 89 -0.05 25.41 17.05
CA PHE A 89 0.27 26.69 17.68
C PHE A 89 1.78 26.79 18.00
N LEU A 90 2.37 25.72 18.54
CA LEU A 90 3.81 25.65 18.78
C LEU A 90 4.63 25.78 17.49
N GLU A 91 4.12 25.29 16.36
CA GLU A 91 4.77 25.50 15.06
C GLU A 91 4.91 26.98 14.70
N ILE A 92 3.92 27.83 15.01
CA ILE A 92 4.04 29.29 14.80
C ILE A 92 5.19 29.84 15.62
N VAL A 93 5.28 29.46 16.90
CA VAL A 93 6.37 29.92 17.79
C VAL A 93 7.73 29.47 17.27
N ILE A 94 7.84 28.22 16.82
CA ILE A 94 9.06 27.66 16.23
C ILE A 94 9.43 28.42 14.95
N MET A 95 8.46 28.72 14.08
CA MET A 95 8.71 29.48 12.84
C MET A 95 9.06 30.94 13.08
N VAL A 96 8.52 31.57 14.13
CA VAL A 96 8.93 32.92 14.55
C VAL A 96 10.38 32.90 15.03
N ALA A 97 10.78 31.93 15.86
CA ALA A 97 12.17 31.75 16.26
C ALA A 97 13.09 31.46 15.08
N GLY A 98 12.65 30.62 14.13
CA GLY A 98 13.35 30.36 12.87
C GLY A 98 13.52 31.62 12.03
N SER A 99 12.48 32.46 11.96
CA SER A 99 12.51 33.70 11.21
C SER A 99 13.48 34.73 11.81
N ILE A 100 13.49 34.85 13.14
CA ILE A 100 14.51 35.64 13.87
C ILE A 100 15.91 35.08 13.56
N GLY A 101 16.08 33.76 13.60
CA GLY A 101 17.36 33.12 13.31
C GLY A 101 17.86 33.36 11.88
N ILE A 102 16.96 33.39 10.89
CA ILE A 102 17.30 33.68 9.49
C ILE A 102 17.69 35.15 9.35
N TYR A 103 16.84 36.05 9.86
CA TYR A 103 17.01 37.50 9.70
C TYR A 103 18.30 38.02 10.37
N PHE A 104 18.67 37.48 11.53
CA PHE A 104 19.89 37.84 12.26
C PHE A 104 21.07 36.90 11.97
N GLU A 105 20.94 35.98 11.01
CA GLU A 105 21.97 34.99 10.66
C GLU A 105 22.49 34.15 11.85
N LEU A 106 21.60 33.84 12.80
CA LEU A 106 21.93 33.04 13.98
C LEU A 106 21.88 31.55 13.66
N TYR A 107 22.85 31.05 12.90
CA TYR A 107 22.86 29.68 12.39
C TYR A 107 22.75 28.60 13.50
N GLN A 108 23.36 28.82 14.67
CA GLN A 108 23.19 27.90 15.81
C GLN A 108 21.72 27.81 16.26
N THR A 109 21.02 28.93 16.26
CA THR A 109 19.58 28.98 16.58
C THR A 109 18.78 28.22 15.53
N LEU A 110 19.15 28.28 14.26
CA LEU A 110 18.47 27.54 13.20
C LEU A 110 18.56 26.02 13.37
N PHE A 111 19.68 25.50 13.89
CA PHE A 111 19.80 24.09 14.24
C PHE A 111 18.93 23.70 15.44
N VAL A 112 18.78 24.59 16.43
CA VAL A 112 17.84 24.38 17.55
C VAL A 112 16.40 24.40 17.06
N VAL A 113 16.04 25.35 16.19
CA VAL A 113 14.71 25.43 15.55
C VAL A 113 14.43 24.16 14.75
N LEU A 114 15.41 23.65 14.01
CA LEU A 114 15.28 22.39 13.26
C LEU A 114 14.99 21.19 14.17
N PHE A 115 15.65 21.11 15.33
CA PHE A 115 15.34 20.10 16.34
C PHE A 115 13.91 20.26 16.89
N CYS A 116 13.51 21.49 17.24
CA CYS A 116 12.15 21.78 17.72
C CYS A 116 11.08 21.42 16.68
N MET A 117 11.34 21.67 15.39
CA MET A 117 10.47 21.30 14.28
C MET A 117 10.36 19.77 14.16
N GLY A 118 11.48 19.05 14.24
CA GLY A 118 11.46 17.58 14.29
C GLY A 118 10.68 17.04 15.50
N ALA A 119 10.80 17.69 16.67
CA ALA A 119 10.05 17.33 17.86
C ALA A 119 8.54 17.55 17.68
N GLN A 120 8.15 18.70 17.14
CA GLN A 120 6.76 19.00 16.77
C GLN A 120 6.20 17.92 15.84
N SER A 121 6.96 17.53 14.82
CA SER A 121 6.58 16.50 13.85
C SER A 121 6.48 15.10 14.50
N ALA A 122 7.35 14.78 15.46
CA ALA A 122 7.30 13.54 16.23
C ALA A 122 6.04 13.42 17.13
N PHE A 123 5.56 14.53 17.68
CA PHE A 123 4.27 14.60 18.40
C PHE A 123 3.07 14.56 17.45
N PHE A 124 3.19 15.17 16.26
CA PHE A 124 2.11 15.24 15.29
C PHE A 124 1.86 13.90 14.57
N GLY A 125 2.89 13.08 14.35
CA GLY A 125 2.79 11.79 13.66
C GLY A 125 1.70 10.85 14.21
N PRO A 126 1.71 10.50 15.51
CA PRO A 126 0.68 9.67 16.15
C PRO A 126 -0.73 10.26 16.09
N LEU A 127 -0.86 11.59 16.07
CA LEU A 127 -2.14 12.29 15.99
C LEU A 127 -2.71 12.20 14.58
N LYS A 128 -1.91 12.53 13.56
CA LYS A 128 -2.40 12.65 12.18
C LYS A 128 -2.89 11.34 11.59
N TYR A 129 -2.25 10.21 11.91
CA TYR A 129 -2.71 8.89 11.45
C TYR A 129 -3.67 8.22 12.44
N GLY A 130 -3.52 8.50 13.74
CA GLY A 130 -4.39 7.92 14.77
C GLY A 130 -5.81 8.50 14.79
N ILE A 131 -6.00 9.73 14.28
CA ILE A 131 -7.33 10.35 14.20
C ILE A 131 -8.12 9.92 12.96
N ILE A 132 -7.47 9.53 11.86
CA ILE A 132 -8.14 9.23 10.57
C ILE A 132 -9.31 8.26 10.73
N PRO A 133 -9.15 7.12 11.43
CA PRO A 133 -10.24 6.15 11.49
C PRO A 133 -11.42 6.56 12.38
N PHE A 134 -11.33 7.71 13.05
CA PHE A 134 -12.45 8.35 13.74
C PHE A 134 -13.17 9.39 12.87
N LEU A 135 -12.57 9.79 11.74
CA LEU A 135 -13.09 10.84 10.85
C LEU A 135 -13.77 10.27 9.60
N VAL A 136 -13.36 9.08 9.16
CA VAL A 136 -13.80 8.48 7.90
C VAL A 136 -14.28 7.05 8.13
N GLU A 137 -15.12 6.56 7.22
CA GLU A 137 -15.61 5.18 7.23
C GLU A 137 -14.49 4.19 6.86
N GLU A 138 -14.67 2.90 7.16
CA GLU A 138 -13.65 1.87 6.89
C GLU A 138 -13.31 1.76 5.39
N ASP A 139 -14.28 1.97 4.50
CA ASP A 139 -14.11 1.92 3.05
C ASP A 139 -13.50 3.22 2.48
N GLU A 140 -13.48 4.29 3.28
CA GLU A 140 -12.81 5.56 2.97
C GLU A 140 -11.34 5.58 3.43
N LEU A 141 -10.91 4.61 4.24
CA LEU A 141 -9.60 4.60 4.90
C LEU A 141 -8.42 4.64 3.92
N VAL A 142 -8.51 3.88 2.82
CA VAL A 142 -7.47 3.87 1.78
C VAL A 142 -7.42 5.21 1.05
N ALA A 143 -8.58 5.81 0.77
CA ALA A 143 -8.65 7.11 0.11
C ALA A 143 -8.07 8.23 0.99
N ALA A 144 -8.34 8.19 2.31
CA ALA A 144 -7.77 9.11 3.28
C ALA A 144 -6.23 9.00 3.35
N ASN A 145 -5.70 7.77 3.44
CA ASN A 145 -4.25 7.53 3.47
C ASN A 145 -3.57 7.87 2.14
N ALA A 146 -4.23 7.62 1.01
CA ALA A 146 -3.76 8.04 -0.32
C ALA A 146 -3.66 9.57 -0.40
N ALA A 147 -4.68 10.29 0.06
CA ALA A 147 -4.69 11.75 0.10
C ALA A 147 -3.55 12.29 0.98
N VAL A 148 -3.42 11.82 2.22
CA VAL A 148 -2.32 12.25 3.13
C VAL A 148 -0.95 11.98 2.52
N SER A 149 -0.76 10.79 1.93
CA SER A 149 0.50 10.41 1.29
C SER A 149 0.83 11.32 0.12
N ALA A 150 -0.09 11.46 -0.85
CA ALA A 150 0.10 12.32 -2.01
C ALA A 150 0.33 13.78 -1.60
N GLY A 151 -0.45 14.29 -0.64
CA GLY A 151 -0.29 15.63 -0.10
C GLY A 151 1.09 15.85 0.53
N THR A 152 1.60 14.88 1.31
CA THR A 152 2.94 14.95 1.90
C THR A 152 4.02 15.03 0.82
N PHE A 153 3.93 14.20 -0.23
CA PHE A 153 4.89 14.25 -1.33
C PHE A 153 4.83 15.58 -2.08
N ILE A 154 3.64 16.04 -2.48
CA ILE A 154 3.48 17.35 -3.14
C ILE A 154 4.04 18.47 -2.26
N ALA A 155 3.80 18.43 -0.94
CA ALA A 155 4.33 19.39 0.00
C ALA A 155 5.87 19.36 0.09
N ILE A 156 6.49 18.17 0.08
CA ILE A 156 7.95 18.02 0.02
C ILE A 156 8.52 18.67 -1.25
N LEU A 157 7.92 18.41 -2.41
CA LEU A 157 8.39 18.99 -3.68
C LEU A 157 8.23 20.50 -3.72
N MET A 158 7.05 21.00 -3.34
CA MET A 158 6.81 22.44 -3.27
C MET A 158 7.78 23.11 -2.30
N GLY A 159 7.99 22.55 -1.10
CA GLY A 159 8.93 23.08 -0.12
C GLY A 159 10.38 23.04 -0.59
N THR A 160 10.76 22.00 -1.34
CA THR A 160 12.11 21.88 -1.92
C THR A 160 12.34 22.89 -3.04
N ILE A 161 11.38 23.06 -3.95
CA ILE A 161 11.48 24.06 -5.04
C ILE A 161 11.51 25.46 -4.46
N VAL A 162 10.54 25.83 -3.62
CA VAL A 162 10.44 27.17 -3.05
C VAL A 162 11.63 27.46 -2.13
N GLY A 163 12.10 26.48 -1.35
CA GLY A 163 13.27 26.62 -0.48
C GLY A 163 14.60 26.77 -1.23
N GLY A 164 14.69 26.28 -2.48
CA GLY A 164 15.90 26.33 -3.29
C GLY A 164 15.96 27.45 -4.33
N SER A 165 14.82 27.83 -4.93
CA SER A 165 14.81 28.66 -6.16
C SER A 165 14.86 30.17 -5.95
N PHE A 166 14.74 30.67 -4.72
CA PHE A 166 14.59 32.11 -4.48
C PHE A 166 15.78 32.78 -3.78
N ILE A 167 16.87 32.06 -3.51
CA ILE A 167 17.98 32.56 -2.68
C ILE A 167 18.71 33.78 -3.25
N GLU A 168 18.65 33.97 -4.57
CA GLU A 168 19.28 35.09 -5.27
C GLU A 168 18.40 36.36 -5.29
N LEU A 169 17.14 36.27 -4.84
CA LEU A 169 16.25 37.43 -4.82
C LEU A 169 16.64 38.40 -3.69
N PRO A 170 16.69 39.72 -3.94
CA PRO A 170 17.04 40.72 -2.91
C PRO A 170 16.13 40.73 -1.68
N PHE A 171 14.90 40.21 -1.82
CA PHE A 171 13.89 40.13 -0.77
C PHE A 171 13.67 38.69 -0.26
N PHE A 172 14.61 37.77 -0.54
CA PHE A 172 14.51 36.35 -0.18
C PHE A 172 14.25 36.15 1.31
N ASP A 173 15.02 36.80 2.19
CA ASP A 173 14.87 36.64 3.64
C ASP A 173 13.47 37.07 4.11
N THR A 174 12.95 38.17 3.55
CA THR A 174 11.58 38.63 3.81
C THR A 174 10.54 37.65 3.29
N LEU A 175 10.70 37.13 2.07
CA LEU A 175 9.79 36.14 1.48
C LEU A 175 9.78 34.82 2.27
N LEU A 176 10.97 34.35 2.67
CA LEU A 176 11.17 33.15 3.45
C LEU A 176 10.50 33.26 4.82
N THR A 177 10.83 34.31 5.58
CA THR A 177 10.27 34.52 6.93
C THR A 177 8.75 34.73 6.91
N THR A 178 8.23 35.56 6.00
CA THR A 178 6.78 35.76 5.86
C THR A 178 6.07 34.50 5.38
N GLY A 179 6.66 33.73 4.47
CA GLY A 179 6.12 32.46 3.99
C GLY A 179 6.04 31.40 5.10
N LEU A 180 7.11 31.21 5.88
CA LEU A 180 7.17 30.26 6.99
C LEU A 180 6.10 30.55 8.06
N ILE A 181 6.02 31.81 8.50
CA ILE A 181 5.03 32.24 9.50
C ILE A 181 3.61 32.16 8.92
N GLY A 182 3.42 32.62 7.69
CA GLY A 182 2.12 32.59 7.01
C GLY A 182 1.57 31.17 6.87
N MET A 183 2.39 30.21 6.43
CA MET A 183 1.99 28.81 6.34
C MET A 183 1.68 28.19 7.71
N ALA A 184 2.46 28.51 8.74
CA ALA A 184 2.18 28.06 10.11
C ALA A 184 0.83 28.60 10.63
N ILE A 185 0.54 29.88 10.39
CA ILE A 185 -0.73 30.51 10.78
C ILE A 185 -1.91 29.88 10.04
N ILE A 186 -1.82 29.73 8.71
CA ILE A 186 -2.90 29.11 7.91
C ILE A 186 -3.10 27.66 8.34
N GLY A 187 -2.01 26.92 8.60
CA GLY A 187 -2.05 25.56 9.11
C GLY A 187 -2.72 25.46 10.49
N PHE A 188 -2.45 26.42 11.37
CA PHE A 188 -3.13 26.52 12.66
C PHE A 188 -4.62 26.84 12.50
N ILE A 189 -4.99 27.78 11.63
CA ILE A 189 -6.40 28.11 11.33
C ILE A 189 -7.14 26.88 10.78
N ALA A 190 -6.51 26.10 9.90
CA ALA A 190 -7.07 24.84 9.41
C ALA A 190 -7.26 23.84 10.57
N SER A 191 -6.32 23.77 11.51
CA SER A 191 -6.38 22.88 12.67
C SER A 191 -7.53 23.18 13.63
N LEU A 192 -7.98 24.44 13.69
CA LEU A 192 -9.14 24.83 14.49
C LEU A 192 -10.45 24.21 14.00
N LYS A 193 -10.50 23.79 12.73
CA LYS A 193 -11.67 23.17 12.11
C LYS A 193 -11.64 21.64 12.14
N VAL A 194 -10.60 21.02 12.71
CA VAL A 194 -10.52 19.56 12.86
C VAL A 194 -11.65 19.08 13.78
N GLU A 195 -12.37 18.06 13.33
CA GLU A 195 -13.51 17.47 14.03
C GLU A 195 -13.13 17.02 15.45
N LYS A 196 -14.04 17.21 16.40
CA LYS A 196 -13.78 16.91 17.81
C LYS A 196 -13.89 15.42 18.08
N VAL A 197 -12.73 14.77 18.28
CA VAL A 197 -12.67 13.37 18.72
C VAL A 197 -12.42 13.32 20.24
N PRO A 198 -13.22 12.56 21.02
CA PRO A 198 -13.00 12.39 22.45
C PRO A 198 -11.67 11.69 22.74
N PRO A 199 -11.10 11.84 23.96
CA PRO A 199 -9.95 11.06 24.37
C PRO A 199 -10.25 9.57 24.33
N VAL A 200 -9.26 8.77 23.94
CA VAL A 200 -9.38 7.30 23.85
C VAL A 200 -9.37 6.68 25.25
N ASP A 201 -8.42 7.11 26.08
CA ASP A 201 -8.34 6.69 27.48
C ASP A 201 -7.75 7.82 28.35
N PRO A 202 -8.61 8.60 29.04
CA PRO A 202 -8.18 9.66 29.95
C PRO A 202 -7.30 9.18 31.13
N SER A 203 -7.31 7.88 31.45
CA SER A 203 -6.60 7.30 32.58
C SER A 203 -5.10 7.06 32.31
N ILE A 204 -4.68 7.08 31.05
CA ILE A 204 -3.28 6.89 30.65
C ILE A 204 -2.39 7.88 31.40
N LYS A 205 -1.38 7.37 32.12
CA LYS A 205 -0.32 8.20 32.71
C LYS A 205 0.76 8.43 31.67
N VAL A 206 0.93 9.70 31.25
CA VAL A 206 1.99 10.06 30.29
C VAL A 206 3.34 9.91 30.98
N ASP A 207 4.20 9.10 30.41
CA ASP A 207 5.58 8.93 30.83
C ASP A 207 6.45 9.89 30.01
N TYR A 208 7.03 10.88 30.68
CA TYR A 208 7.90 11.88 30.08
C TYR A 208 9.37 11.45 30.08
N SER A 209 9.70 10.25 30.58
CA SER A 209 11.00 9.64 30.32
C SER A 209 11.10 9.22 28.85
N PHE A 210 12.30 9.19 28.27
CA PHE A 210 12.44 8.94 26.82
C PHE A 210 12.62 7.45 26.49
N LEU A 211 13.39 6.73 27.32
CA LEU A 211 13.81 5.36 27.01
C LEU A 211 12.74 4.32 27.34
N LYS A 212 12.10 4.45 28.51
CA LYS A 212 11.12 3.48 28.99
C LYS A 212 9.86 3.41 28.10
N PRO A 213 9.14 4.51 27.77
CA PRO A 213 7.96 4.41 26.92
C PRO A 213 8.29 3.97 25.50
N THR A 214 9.48 4.31 25.00
CA THR A 214 9.99 3.80 23.71
C THR A 214 10.09 2.27 23.74
N TRP A 215 10.72 1.70 24.78
CA TRP A 215 10.83 0.26 24.92
C TRP A 215 9.48 -0.45 25.07
N GLU A 216 8.58 0.13 25.87
CA GLU A 216 7.23 -0.41 26.07
C GLU A 216 6.40 -0.42 24.79
N ILE A 217 6.42 0.66 24.01
CA ILE A 217 5.70 0.74 22.73
C ILE A 217 6.28 -0.23 21.70
N LEU A 218 7.61 -0.38 21.64
CA LEU A 218 8.22 -1.36 20.73
C LEU A 218 7.83 -2.80 21.11
N LYS A 219 7.75 -3.11 22.41
CA LYS A 219 7.28 -4.42 22.91
C LYS A 219 5.79 -4.64 22.58
N MET A 220 4.97 -3.61 22.76
CA MET A 220 3.54 -3.63 22.43
C MET A 220 3.34 -3.88 20.93
N THR A 221 4.06 -3.14 20.09
CA THR A 221 3.99 -3.25 18.63
C THR A 221 4.34 -4.68 18.17
N LYS A 222 5.37 -5.29 18.78
CA LYS A 222 5.79 -6.67 18.48
C LYS A 222 4.78 -7.76 18.88
N LYS A 223 3.81 -7.45 19.77
CA LYS A 223 2.80 -8.42 20.24
C LYS A 223 1.83 -8.79 19.12
N ASN A 224 1.47 -7.83 18.27
CA ASN A 224 0.63 -8.08 17.09
C ASN A 224 1.52 -8.35 15.88
N ARG A 225 1.71 -9.63 15.54
CA ARG A 225 2.62 -10.06 14.47
C ARG A 225 2.26 -9.44 13.11
N ASP A 226 0.98 -9.37 12.77
CA ASP A 226 0.54 -8.81 11.48
C ASP A 226 0.92 -7.32 11.39
N VAL A 227 0.59 -6.54 12.43
CA VAL A 227 0.93 -5.11 12.49
C VAL A 227 2.44 -4.89 12.50
N PHE A 228 3.19 -5.67 13.30
CA PHE A 228 4.64 -5.56 13.36
C PHE A 228 5.31 -5.82 12.00
N LEU A 229 4.90 -6.88 11.30
CA LEU A 229 5.43 -7.20 9.97
C LEU A 229 5.08 -6.12 8.94
N THR A 230 3.88 -5.54 9.00
CA THR A 230 3.52 -4.39 8.16
C THR A 230 4.37 -3.16 8.49
N ILE A 231 4.67 -2.89 9.77
CA ILE A 231 5.55 -1.80 10.17
C ILE A 231 6.98 -2.01 9.65
N MET A 232 7.48 -3.26 9.67
CA MET A 232 8.78 -3.57 9.07
C MET A 232 8.78 -3.30 7.56
N GLY A 233 7.68 -3.60 6.84
CA GLY A 233 7.51 -3.24 5.44
C GLY A 233 7.50 -1.72 5.22
N ILE A 234 6.72 -0.97 6.00
CA ILE A 234 6.72 0.50 5.97
C ILE A 234 8.12 1.06 6.23
N SER A 235 8.84 0.49 7.21
CA SER A 235 10.21 0.90 7.56
C SER A 235 11.18 0.65 6.41
N TRP A 236 11.05 -0.48 5.71
CA TRP A 236 11.82 -0.76 4.50
C TRP A 236 11.58 0.27 3.40
N PHE A 237 10.34 0.72 3.20
CA PHE A 237 10.05 1.81 2.27
C PHE A 237 10.77 3.11 2.64
N TRP A 238 10.77 3.49 3.92
CA TRP A 238 11.50 4.66 4.37
C TRP A 238 13.02 4.51 4.24
N PHE A 239 13.56 3.31 4.46
CA PHE A 239 14.97 3.02 4.19
C PHE A 239 15.29 3.24 2.71
N LEU A 240 14.53 2.62 1.81
CA LEU A 240 14.76 2.71 0.37
C LEU A 240 14.59 4.15 -0.12
N GLY A 241 13.53 4.84 0.31
CA GLY A 241 13.25 6.24 -0.04
C GLY A 241 14.34 7.19 0.46
N ALA A 242 14.78 7.05 1.71
CA ALA A 242 15.87 7.85 2.26
C ALA A 242 17.19 7.60 1.51
N ALA A 243 17.50 6.34 1.20
CA ALA A 243 18.69 5.98 0.44
C ALA A 243 18.67 6.60 -0.96
N ILE A 244 17.59 6.41 -1.72
CA ILE A 244 17.45 6.94 -3.08
C ILE A 244 17.49 8.47 -3.09
N LEU A 245 16.73 9.14 -2.23
CA LEU A 245 16.73 10.61 -2.15
C LEU A 245 18.11 11.18 -1.80
N SER A 246 18.87 10.48 -0.94
CA SER A 246 20.22 10.93 -0.56
C SER A 246 21.24 10.83 -1.69
N ILE A 247 21.08 9.87 -2.61
CA ILE A 247 22.00 9.68 -3.74
C ILE A 247 21.52 10.34 -5.02
N LEU A 248 20.29 10.86 -5.09
CA LEU A 248 19.72 11.37 -6.33
C LEU A 248 20.41 12.66 -6.83
N PRO A 249 20.71 13.68 -5.99
CA PRO A 249 21.54 14.80 -6.43
C PRO A 249 22.95 14.40 -6.91
N PRO A 250 23.74 13.58 -6.18
CA PRO A 250 25.04 13.15 -6.67
C PRO A 250 24.93 12.16 -7.85
N LEU A 251 23.85 11.39 -8.00
CA LEU A 251 23.60 10.58 -9.20
C LEU A 251 23.53 11.49 -10.43
N VAL A 252 22.75 12.57 -10.34
CA VAL A 252 22.63 13.50 -11.46
C VAL A 252 23.93 14.22 -11.74
N LYS A 253 24.62 14.71 -10.70
CA LYS A 253 25.87 15.47 -10.87
C LYS A 253 27.05 14.59 -11.29
N ASP A 254 27.31 13.52 -10.54
CA ASP A 254 28.56 12.77 -10.63
C ASP A 254 28.48 11.59 -11.61
N VAL A 255 27.27 11.11 -11.95
CA VAL A 255 27.07 10.07 -12.97
C VAL A 255 26.52 10.67 -14.26
N PHE A 256 25.41 11.42 -14.17
CA PHE A 256 24.77 11.95 -15.38
C PHE A 256 25.36 13.28 -15.87
N GLY A 257 26.27 13.91 -15.11
CA GLY A 257 26.89 15.18 -15.48
C GLY A 257 25.91 16.36 -15.53
N GLY A 258 24.76 16.29 -14.86
CA GLY A 258 23.72 17.32 -14.92
C GLY A 258 23.92 18.50 -13.96
N LYS A 259 23.45 19.68 -14.37
CA LYS A 259 23.35 20.88 -13.53
C LYS A 259 22.23 20.76 -12.45
N PRO A 260 22.18 21.65 -11.44
CA PRO A 260 21.16 21.61 -10.39
C PRO A 260 19.70 21.56 -10.88
N GLU A 261 19.39 22.15 -12.04
CA GLU A 261 18.03 22.12 -12.60
C GLU A 261 17.64 20.70 -13.07
N VAL A 262 18.62 19.91 -13.52
CA VAL A 262 18.42 18.49 -13.86
C VAL A 262 18.15 17.68 -12.58
N ALA A 263 18.91 17.93 -11.51
CA ALA A 263 18.69 17.26 -10.22
C ALA A 263 17.32 17.57 -9.64
N THR A 264 16.89 18.83 -9.74
CA THR A 264 15.54 19.28 -9.37
C THR A 264 14.47 18.56 -10.19
N THR A 265 14.71 18.34 -11.49
CA THR A 265 13.79 17.58 -12.35
C THR A 265 13.65 16.14 -11.90
N PHE A 266 14.74 15.47 -11.52
CA PHE A 266 14.69 14.11 -10.98
C PHE A 266 13.90 14.05 -9.66
N LEU A 267 14.12 14.99 -8.73
CA LEU A 267 13.36 15.09 -7.48
C LEU A 267 11.87 15.34 -7.72
N ALA A 268 11.54 16.18 -8.71
CA ALA A 268 10.17 16.44 -9.12
C ALA A 268 9.51 15.19 -9.68
N VAL A 269 10.17 14.48 -10.59
CA VAL A 269 9.67 13.23 -11.18
C VAL A 269 9.45 12.16 -10.12
N PHE A 270 10.39 11.98 -9.19
CA PHE A 270 10.24 11.07 -8.05
C PHE A 270 8.98 11.41 -7.23
N THR A 271 8.83 12.68 -6.86
CA THR A 271 7.71 13.11 -6.02
C THR A 271 6.36 12.97 -6.75
N ILE A 272 6.28 13.40 -8.00
CA ILE A 272 5.06 13.32 -8.81
C ILE A 272 4.66 11.85 -8.98
N GLY A 273 5.62 10.96 -9.24
CA GLY A 273 5.39 9.52 -9.30
C GLY A 273 4.78 8.97 -8.02
N MET A 274 5.34 9.31 -6.85
CA MET A 274 4.80 8.92 -5.54
C MET A 274 3.35 9.41 -5.32
N GLY A 275 3.06 10.64 -5.71
CA GLY A 275 1.71 11.23 -5.63
C GLY A 275 0.70 10.49 -6.53
N ILE A 276 1.06 10.27 -7.79
CA ILE A 276 0.23 9.52 -8.76
C ILE A 276 0.00 8.09 -8.28
N GLY A 277 1.05 7.40 -7.82
CA GLY A 277 0.98 6.05 -7.27
C GLY A 277 0.01 5.94 -6.10
N SER A 278 0.01 6.93 -5.21
CA SER A 278 -0.91 6.98 -4.07
C SER A 278 -2.38 7.04 -4.53
N PHE A 279 -2.70 7.87 -5.53
CA PHE A 279 -4.07 7.94 -6.08
C PHE A 279 -4.46 6.73 -6.93
N LEU A 280 -3.52 6.14 -7.69
CA LEU A 280 -3.78 4.90 -8.42
C LEU A 280 -4.14 3.76 -7.47
N THR A 281 -3.52 3.73 -6.29
CA THR A 281 -3.82 2.75 -5.25
C THR A 281 -5.26 2.84 -4.78
N GLU A 282 -5.79 4.04 -4.49
CA GLU A 282 -7.21 4.25 -4.16
C GLU A 282 -8.12 3.59 -5.21
N ARG A 283 -7.82 3.80 -6.49
CA ARG A 283 -8.64 3.31 -7.61
C ARG A 283 -8.57 1.80 -7.77
N ILE A 284 -7.40 1.21 -7.60
CA ILE A 284 -7.19 -0.25 -7.68
C ILE A 284 -7.84 -0.95 -6.47
N SER A 285 -7.76 -0.32 -5.30
CA SER A 285 -8.25 -0.87 -4.03
C SER A 285 -9.77 -1.00 -3.92
N ARG A 286 -10.56 -0.36 -4.79
CA ARG A 286 -12.04 -0.42 -4.78
C ARG A 286 -12.65 -0.20 -3.38
N HIS A 287 -12.14 0.78 -2.65
CA HIS A 287 -12.59 1.12 -1.30
C HIS A 287 -12.31 0.02 -0.26
N GLN A 288 -11.32 -0.84 -0.49
CA GLN A 288 -10.88 -1.87 0.45
C GLN A 288 -9.37 -1.91 0.64
N ILE A 289 -8.94 -2.47 1.77
CA ILE A 289 -7.53 -2.54 2.13
C ILE A 289 -6.88 -3.73 1.45
N GLU A 290 -6.18 -3.46 0.35
CA GLU A 290 -5.61 -4.49 -0.52
C GLU A 290 -4.11 -4.68 -0.30
N ILE A 291 -3.75 -5.35 0.79
CA ILE A 291 -2.34 -5.61 1.14
C ILE A 291 -1.60 -6.45 0.08
N GLY A 292 -2.34 -7.21 -0.75
CA GLY A 292 -1.79 -8.01 -1.84
C GLY A 292 -1.09 -7.23 -2.94
N VAL A 293 -1.32 -5.92 -3.05
CA VAL A 293 -0.64 -5.01 -4.00
C VAL A 293 0.82 -4.76 -3.59
N VAL A 294 1.14 -4.83 -2.29
CA VAL A 294 2.44 -4.42 -1.75
C VAL A 294 3.61 -5.25 -2.31
N PRO A 295 3.56 -6.60 -2.36
CA PRO A 295 4.64 -7.39 -2.96
C PRO A 295 4.81 -7.11 -4.45
N ILE A 296 3.71 -6.86 -5.17
CA ILE A 296 3.72 -6.53 -6.60
C ILE A 296 4.42 -5.19 -6.81
N SER A 297 4.06 -4.18 -6.02
CA SER A 297 4.75 -2.89 -6.02
C SER A 297 6.24 -3.02 -5.74
N ALA A 298 6.63 -3.78 -4.72
CA ALA A 298 8.05 -4.01 -4.40
C ALA A 298 8.81 -4.68 -5.55
N LEU A 299 8.20 -5.65 -6.23
CA LEU A 299 8.79 -6.31 -7.38
C LEU A 299 9.05 -5.30 -8.50
N PHE A 300 8.04 -4.52 -8.91
CA PHE A 300 8.20 -3.54 -9.98
C PHE A 300 9.17 -2.41 -9.61
N MET A 301 9.16 -1.92 -8.37
CA MET A 301 10.19 -0.99 -7.88
C MET A 301 11.60 -1.54 -8.11
N SER A 302 11.81 -2.83 -7.87
CA SER A 302 13.10 -3.49 -8.09
C SER A 302 13.47 -3.54 -9.57
N LEU A 303 12.52 -3.87 -10.44
CA LEU A 303 12.74 -3.93 -11.90
C LEU A 303 13.20 -2.58 -12.46
N PHE A 304 12.53 -1.49 -12.10
CA PHE A 304 12.93 -0.15 -12.54
C PHE A 304 14.23 0.32 -11.89
N LEU A 305 14.54 -0.11 -10.66
CA LEU A 305 15.86 0.15 -10.08
C LEU A 305 16.97 -0.62 -10.79
N PHE A 306 16.75 -1.88 -11.21
CA PHE A 306 17.71 -2.61 -12.03
C PHE A 306 17.94 -1.94 -13.38
N ASP A 307 16.88 -1.42 -14.00
CA ASP A 307 17.02 -0.70 -15.26
C ASP A 307 17.78 0.63 -15.07
N LEU A 308 17.53 1.35 -13.98
CA LEU A 308 18.26 2.55 -13.62
C LEU A 308 19.75 2.25 -13.35
N VAL A 309 20.08 1.11 -12.75
CA VAL A 309 21.47 0.64 -12.62
C VAL A 309 22.09 0.47 -14.00
N TRP A 310 21.38 -0.20 -14.91
CA TRP A 310 21.85 -0.39 -16.28
C TRP A 310 22.10 0.95 -16.98
N VAL A 311 21.15 1.89 -16.92
CA VAL A 311 21.29 3.23 -17.52
C VAL A 311 22.47 3.99 -16.92
N SER A 312 22.57 4.01 -15.59
CA SER A 312 23.66 4.71 -14.88
C SER A 312 25.05 4.11 -15.14
N SER A 313 25.13 2.81 -15.40
CA SER A 313 26.40 2.11 -15.67
C SER A 313 26.87 2.24 -17.11
N HIS A 314 25.94 2.49 -18.05
CA HIS A 314 26.22 2.68 -19.48
C HIS A 314 26.14 4.15 -19.89
N TRP A 315 26.07 5.07 -18.93
CA TRP A 315 26.06 6.49 -19.22
C TRP A 315 27.43 6.93 -19.77
N PRO A 316 27.48 7.75 -20.84
CA PRO A 316 28.76 8.21 -21.39
C PRO A 316 29.57 8.98 -20.33
N VAL A 317 30.85 8.62 -20.20
CA VAL A 317 31.78 9.32 -19.30
C VAL A 317 32.07 10.70 -19.88
N PHE A 318 31.67 11.75 -19.16
CA PHE A 318 32.02 13.12 -19.51
C PHE A 318 33.45 13.44 -19.07
N ILE A 319 34.33 13.67 -20.05
CA ILE A 319 35.70 14.14 -19.82
C ILE A 319 35.73 15.68 -19.72
N ASP A 320 34.69 16.34 -20.25
CA ASP A 320 34.60 17.80 -20.25
C ASP A 320 34.03 18.32 -18.92
N SER A 321 34.60 19.41 -18.42
CA SER A 321 34.27 19.97 -17.09
C SER A 321 32.92 20.69 -17.03
N GLN A 322 32.18 20.75 -18.13
CA GLN A 322 30.90 21.45 -18.22
C GLN A 322 29.72 20.50 -17.94
N LEU A 323 28.99 20.80 -16.86
CA LEU A 323 27.74 20.11 -16.55
C LEU A 323 26.65 20.42 -17.59
N LEU A 324 25.85 19.42 -17.93
CA LEU A 324 24.73 19.47 -18.85
C LEU A 324 23.56 20.29 -18.27
N GLY A 325 23.11 21.29 -19.02
CA GLY A 325 21.80 21.90 -18.77
C GLY A 325 20.66 20.96 -19.16
N LEU A 326 19.41 21.35 -18.86
CA LEU A 326 18.23 20.54 -19.18
C LEU A 326 18.14 20.15 -20.67
N ALA A 327 18.32 21.12 -21.56
CA ALA A 327 18.21 20.89 -23.00
C ALA A 327 19.24 19.87 -23.52
N ASP A 328 20.48 19.92 -23.01
CA ASP A 328 21.55 19.02 -23.44
C ASP A 328 21.44 17.65 -22.76
N TYR A 329 20.97 17.61 -21.51
CA TYR A 329 20.65 16.36 -20.83
C TYR A 329 19.61 15.54 -21.63
N PHE A 330 18.53 16.16 -22.10
CA PHE A 330 17.50 15.47 -22.88
C PHE A 330 17.94 15.05 -24.29
N LYS A 331 19.07 15.54 -24.79
CA LYS A 331 19.67 15.05 -26.04
C LYS A 331 20.51 13.79 -25.83
N MET A 332 20.87 13.47 -24.59
CA MET A 332 21.65 12.26 -24.28
C MET A 332 20.78 11.02 -24.44
N ASP A 333 21.39 9.97 -24.99
CA ASP A 333 20.79 8.64 -25.04
C ASP A 333 20.47 8.15 -23.62
N ASN A 334 19.33 7.48 -23.46
CA ASN A 334 18.81 6.98 -22.18
C ASN A 334 18.41 8.05 -21.13
N SER A 335 18.51 9.35 -21.43
CA SER A 335 18.09 10.42 -20.51
C SER A 335 16.61 10.29 -20.07
N VAL A 336 15.71 10.11 -21.04
CA VAL A 336 14.28 9.88 -20.79
C VAL A 336 14.04 8.56 -20.06
N ARG A 337 14.85 7.53 -20.35
CA ARG A 337 14.75 6.21 -19.72
C ARG A 337 15.06 6.29 -18.21
N ALA A 338 16.13 6.99 -17.83
CA ALA A 338 16.47 7.20 -16.41
C ALA A 338 15.34 7.88 -15.64
N LEU A 339 14.72 8.92 -16.23
CA LEU A 339 13.57 9.60 -15.64
C LEU A 339 12.33 8.70 -15.58
N PHE A 340 12.10 7.90 -16.62
CA PHE A 340 11.00 6.94 -16.66
C PHE A 340 11.16 5.86 -15.59
N ASP A 341 12.36 5.30 -15.40
CA ASP A 341 12.64 4.30 -14.37
C ASP A 341 12.36 4.87 -12.97
N LEU A 342 12.87 6.08 -12.70
CA LEU A 342 12.62 6.76 -11.44
C LEU A 342 11.13 7.05 -11.22
N PHE A 343 10.44 7.52 -12.27
CA PHE A 343 9.01 7.81 -12.24
C PHE A 343 8.19 6.55 -11.92
N MET A 344 8.45 5.46 -12.63
CA MET A 344 7.73 4.20 -12.47
C MET A 344 8.03 3.56 -11.12
N MET A 345 9.29 3.54 -10.69
CA MET A 345 9.67 3.11 -9.35
C MET A 345 8.87 3.88 -8.28
N SER A 346 8.74 5.20 -8.45
CA SER A 346 8.01 6.05 -7.51
C SER A 346 6.50 5.82 -7.54
N ILE A 347 5.90 5.56 -8.70
CA ILE A 347 4.48 5.15 -8.80
C ILE A 347 4.22 3.88 -7.98
N PHE A 348 5.08 2.87 -8.14
CA PHE A 348 4.93 1.64 -7.37
C PHE A 348 5.23 1.85 -5.89
N GLY A 349 6.09 2.81 -5.53
CA GLY A 349 6.29 3.27 -4.15
C GLY A 349 4.99 3.77 -3.49
N GLY A 350 4.15 4.50 -4.22
CA GLY A 350 2.80 4.87 -3.76
C GLY A 350 1.90 3.66 -3.47
N GLY A 351 1.92 2.67 -4.38
CA GLY A 351 1.25 1.37 -4.20
C GLY A 351 1.81 0.49 -3.09
N TYR A 352 3.04 0.76 -2.66
CA TYR A 352 3.67 0.07 -1.54
C TYR A 352 3.24 0.67 -0.20
N ILE A 353 3.30 1.99 -0.05
CA ILE A 353 3.13 2.66 1.25
C ILE A 353 1.66 2.81 1.69
N VAL A 354 0.75 3.13 0.76
CA VAL A 354 -0.65 3.45 1.08
C VAL A 354 -1.42 2.25 1.67
N PRO A 355 -1.36 1.03 1.08
CA PRO A 355 -2.09 -0.11 1.62
C PRO A 355 -1.58 -0.52 3.00
N GLN A 356 -0.27 -0.41 3.24
CA GLN A 356 0.33 -0.79 4.52
C GLN A 356 -0.08 0.16 5.65
N MET A 357 -0.07 1.47 5.42
CA MET A 357 -0.55 2.43 6.42
C MET A 357 -2.03 2.24 6.73
N SER A 358 -2.84 1.98 5.70
CA SER A 358 -4.26 1.65 5.87
C SER A 358 -4.45 0.35 6.66
N TYR A 359 -3.63 -0.66 6.38
CA TYR A 359 -3.68 -1.95 7.06
C TYR A 359 -3.29 -1.86 8.54
N VAL A 360 -2.24 -1.09 8.89
CA VAL A 360 -1.90 -0.82 10.30
C VAL A 360 -3.08 -0.17 11.01
N GLN A 361 -3.73 0.84 10.41
CA GLN A 361 -4.87 1.55 11.02
C GLN A 361 -6.11 0.68 11.18
N TRP A 362 -6.35 -0.25 10.27
CA TRP A 362 -7.49 -1.17 10.31
C TRP A 362 -7.29 -2.33 11.27
N LYS A 363 -6.08 -2.90 11.30
CA LYS A 363 -5.75 -4.08 12.10
C LYS A 363 -5.45 -3.75 13.56
N SER A 364 -5.04 -2.52 13.86
CA SER A 364 -4.72 -2.09 15.21
C SER A 364 -5.99 -1.80 16.02
N PRO A 365 -6.08 -2.27 17.28
CA PRO A 365 -7.14 -1.86 18.20
C PRO A 365 -7.19 -0.34 18.34
N ARG A 366 -8.40 0.23 18.41
CA ARG A 366 -8.61 1.68 18.48
C ARG A 366 -7.95 2.29 19.72
N GLU A 367 -7.85 1.52 20.80
CA GLU A 367 -7.31 1.87 22.10
C GLU A 367 -5.78 2.03 22.10
N GLU A 368 -5.10 1.38 21.16
CA GLU A 368 -3.64 1.34 21.08
C GLU A 368 -3.11 1.99 19.79
N LEU A 369 -4.00 2.43 18.89
CA LEU A 369 -3.65 2.87 17.54
C LEU A 369 -2.59 3.97 17.51
N SER A 370 -2.76 5.07 18.27
CA SER A 370 -1.77 6.16 18.25
C SER A 370 -0.41 5.72 18.79
N ARG A 371 -0.39 4.85 19.80
CA ARG A 371 0.84 4.24 20.31
C ARG A 371 1.48 3.26 19.32
N MET A 372 0.70 2.50 18.55
CA MET A 372 1.24 1.67 17.45
C MET A 372 1.83 2.53 16.31
N ILE A 373 1.18 3.64 15.96
CA ILE A 373 1.73 4.61 14.99
C ILE A 373 3.02 5.27 15.53
N ALA A 374 3.10 5.55 16.83
CA ALA A 374 4.33 6.01 17.45
C ALA A 374 5.46 4.98 17.32
N GLY A 375 5.16 3.70 17.60
CA GLY A 375 6.10 2.59 17.40
C GLY A 375 6.57 2.50 15.95
N ASN A 376 5.65 2.63 14.99
CA ASN A 376 5.96 2.71 13.56
C ASN A 376 6.93 3.85 13.25
N ASN A 377 6.69 5.06 13.76
CA ASN A 377 7.56 6.21 13.50
C ASN A 377 8.98 6.00 14.04
N ILE A 378 9.13 5.38 15.21
CA ILE A 378 10.44 5.09 15.81
C ILE A 378 11.23 4.12 14.92
N ILE A 379 10.60 3.02 14.46
CA ILE A 379 11.26 2.03 13.61
C ILE A 379 11.56 2.63 12.22
N ASN A 380 10.66 3.44 11.67
CA ASN A 380 10.90 4.16 10.41
C ASN A 380 12.12 5.09 10.52
N SER A 381 12.23 5.86 11.60
CA SER A 381 13.38 6.73 11.84
C SER A 381 14.68 5.95 11.98
N LEU A 382 14.65 4.79 12.63
CA LEU A 382 15.82 3.89 12.67
C LEU A 382 16.25 3.47 11.26
N PHE A 383 15.28 3.06 10.43
CA PHE A 383 15.54 2.62 9.06
C PHE A 383 16.08 3.76 8.17
N MET A 384 15.60 5.00 8.34
CA MET A 384 16.16 6.17 7.63
C MET A 384 17.61 6.45 8.04
N VAL A 385 17.97 6.31 9.31
CA VAL A 385 19.36 6.45 9.78
C VAL A 385 20.24 5.32 9.24
N LEU A 386 19.75 4.08 9.27
CA LEU A 386 20.46 2.93 8.69
C LEU A 386 20.69 3.09 7.18
N ALA A 387 19.73 3.67 6.46
CA ALA A 387 19.88 3.99 5.04
C ALA A 387 21.01 5.00 4.80
N ALA A 388 21.07 6.08 5.59
CA ALA A 388 22.14 7.07 5.49
C ALA A 388 23.53 6.45 5.74
N VAL A 389 23.64 5.59 6.76
CA VAL A 389 24.88 4.85 7.06
C VAL A 389 25.24 3.89 5.92
N ALA A 390 24.27 3.13 5.40
CA ALA A 390 24.49 2.21 4.29
C ALA A 390 24.97 2.95 3.03
N VAL A 391 24.34 4.08 2.68
CA VAL A 391 24.76 4.92 1.55
C VAL A 391 26.18 5.46 1.76
N MET A 392 26.51 5.97 2.95
CA MET A 392 27.85 6.48 3.26
C MET A 392 28.96 5.43 3.07
N VAL A 393 28.66 4.17 3.35
CA VAL A 393 29.60 3.06 3.13
C VAL A 393 29.65 2.67 1.65
N LEU A 394 28.49 2.48 1.02
CA LEU A 394 28.38 1.92 -0.32
C LEU A 394 28.78 2.91 -1.43
N VAL A 395 28.62 4.22 -1.22
CA VAL A 395 28.94 5.24 -2.23
C VAL A 395 30.42 5.25 -2.61
N LYS A 396 31.29 4.75 -1.73
CA LYS A 396 32.73 4.57 -1.99
C LYS A 396 33.01 3.59 -3.15
N PHE A 397 32.05 2.72 -3.47
CA PHE A 397 32.10 1.77 -4.58
C PHE A 397 31.33 2.26 -5.82
N GLY A 398 30.94 3.54 -5.84
CA GLY A 398 30.17 4.16 -6.93
C GLY A 398 28.67 4.16 -6.69
N ILE A 399 28.00 5.21 -7.18
CA ILE A 399 26.55 5.38 -7.04
C ILE A 399 25.74 4.27 -7.72
N PRO A 400 26.09 3.76 -8.92
CA PRO A 400 25.40 2.61 -9.51
C PRO A 400 25.42 1.37 -8.62
N THR A 401 26.52 1.13 -7.88
CA THR A 401 26.63 0.03 -6.91
C THR A 401 25.64 0.18 -5.76
N VAL A 402 25.42 1.40 -5.27
CA VAL A 402 24.40 1.68 -4.25
C VAL A 402 23.01 1.29 -4.76
N ILE A 403 22.64 1.76 -5.96
CA ILE A 403 21.33 1.47 -6.56
C ILE A 403 21.16 -0.04 -6.78
N PHE A 404 22.21 -0.74 -7.19
CA PHE A 404 22.21 -2.19 -7.39
C PHE A 404 22.00 -2.98 -6.09
N VAL A 405 22.68 -2.60 -5.00
CA VAL A 405 22.47 -3.23 -3.70
C VAL A 405 21.04 -2.99 -3.21
N LEU A 406 20.51 -1.78 -3.40
CA LEU A 406 19.13 -1.44 -3.07
C LEU A 406 18.13 -2.23 -3.91
N SER A 407 18.37 -2.40 -5.21
CA SER A 407 17.48 -3.14 -6.11
C SER A 407 17.42 -4.62 -5.75
N ILE A 408 18.56 -5.28 -5.49
CA ILE A 408 18.61 -6.68 -5.02
C ILE A 408 17.91 -6.82 -3.67
N SER A 409 18.21 -5.93 -2.72
CA SER A 409 17.63 -6.00 -1.39
C SER A 409 16.10 -5.84 -1.46
N ASN A 410 15.61 -4.89 -2.26
CA ASN A 410 14.18 -4.69 -2.46
C ASN A 410 13.52 -5.87 -3.21
N PHE A 411 14.24 -6.50 -4.14
CA PHE A 411 13.79 -7.71 -4.82
C PHE A 411 13.61 -8.86 -3.84
N ILE A 412 14.57 -9.09 -2.94
CA ILE A 412 14.45 -10.09 -1.86
C ILE A 412 13.27 -9.77 -0.95
N VAL A 413 13.13 -8.50 -0.54
CA VAL A 413 11.99 -8.06 0.29
C VAL A 413 10.66 -8.30 -0.43
N SER A 414 10.59 -8.13 -1.75
CA SER A 414 9.37 -8.44 -2.52
C SER A 414 8.93 -9.90 -2.37
N PHE A 415 9.86 -10.87 -2.38
CA PHE A 415 9.56 -12.28 -2.15
C PHE A 415 9.17 -12.58 -0.71
N ILE A 416 9.79 -11.92 0.27
CA ILE A 416 9.41 -12.05 1.69
C ILE A 416 7.98 -11.57 1.88
N LEU A 417 7.64 -10.39 1.35
CA LEU A 417 6.29 -9.83 1.43
C LEU A 417 5.28 -10.70 0.68
N TYR A 418 5.66 -11.26 -0.46
CA TYR A 418 4.81 -12.22 -1.17
C TYR A 418 4.56 -13.48 -0.34
N ALA A 419 5.58 -14.05 0.30
CA ALA A 419 5.42 -15.22 1.16
C ALA A 419 4.51 -14.95 2.37
N LEU A 420 4.50 -13.71 2.88
CA LEU A 420 3.62 -13.29 3.96
C LEU A 420 2.17 -13.05 3.52
N HIS A 421 1.95 -12.67 2.25
CA HIS A 421 0.65 -12.25 1.72
C HIS A 421 0.25 -12.97 0.43
N SER A 422 0.65 -14.23 0.28
CA SER A 422 0.55 -14.96 -1.00
C SER A 422 -0.89 -15.07 -1.50
N GLU A 423 -1.83 -15.39 -0.61
CA GLU A 423 -3.26 -15.50 -0.93
C GLU A 423 -3.82 -14.16 -1.46
N GLN A 424 -3.46 -13.05 -0.80
CA GLN A 424 -3.91 -11.71 -1.18
C GLN A 424 -3.26 -11.24 -2.49
N SER A 425 -1.98 -11.52 -2.69
CA SER A 425 -1.27 -11.17 -3.94
C SER A 425 -1.78 -11.98 -5.13
N LEU A 426 -2.02 -13.29 -4.97
CA LEU A 426 -2.61 -14.12 -6.01
C LEU A 426 -4.02 -13.65 -6.39
N ARG A 427 -4.81 -13.21 -5.41
CA ARG A 427 -6.13 -12.60 -5.64
C ARG A 427 -6.04 -11.34 -6.49
N ILE A 428 -5.04 -10.46 -6.26
CA ILE A 428 -4.81 -9.26 -7.09
C ILE A 428 -4.41 -9.64 -8.51
N TRP A 429 -3.56 -10.66 -8.70
CA TRP A 429 -3.26 -11.16 -10.04
C TRP A 429 -4.50 -11.70 -10.74
N ALA A 430 -5.31 -12.50 -10.05
CA ALA A 430 -6.57 -13.00 -10.58
C ALA A 430 -7.51 -11.85 -10.97
N PHE A 431 -7.61 -10.83 -10.12
CA PHE A 431 -8.37 -9.61 -10.39
C PHE A 431 -7.89 -8.91 -11.67
N LEU A 432 -6.58 -8.66 -11.80
CA LEU A 432 -6.03 -8.00 -12.99
C LEU A 432 -6.28 -8.82 -14.26
N LEU A 433 -5.97 -10.12 -14.23
CA LEU A 433 -6.16 -11.01 -15.39
C LEU A 433 -7.62 -11.07 -15.82
N THR A 434 -8.54 -11.21 -14.87
CA THR A 434 -9.98 -11.31 -15.18
C THR A 434 -10.51 -10.03 -15.83
N HIS A 435 -10.07 -8.85 -15.38
CA HIS A 435 -10.51 -7.57 -15.96
C HIS A 435 -9.82 -7.23 -17.30
N ILE A 436 -8.62 -7.76 -17.54
CA ILE A 436 -7.91 -7.58 -18.81
C ILE A 436 -8.52 -8.47 -19.91
N PHE A 437 -8.86 -9.73 -19.58
CA PHE A 437 -9.27 -10.72 -20.55
C PHE A 437 -10.79 -10.93 -20.65
N TYR A 438 -11.58 -10.50 -19.66
CA TYR A 438 -13.03 -10.70 -19.62
C TYR A 438 -13.77 -9.41 -19.32
N LYS A 439 -15.02 -9.31 -19.81
CA LYS A 439 -15.97 -8.28 -19.38
C LYS A 439 -16.90 -8.93 -18.36
N VAL A 440 -16.57 -8.75 -17.08
CA VAL A 440 -17.27 -9.39 -15.96
C VAL A 440 -18.37 -8.47 -15.43
N GLU A 441 -19.60 -8.97 -15.40
CA GLU A 441 -20.75 -8.35 -14.73
C GLU A 441 -21.09 -9.17 -13.48
N VAL A 442 -21.13 -8.53 -12.32
CA VAL A 442 -21.46 -9.19 -11.04
C VAL A 442 -22.82 -8.69 -10.55
N ARG A 443 -23.73 -9.62 -10.25
CA ARG A 443 -25.06 -9.35 -9.70
C ARG A 443 -25.17 -10.00 -8.32
N GLY A 444 -25.67 -9.24 -7.34
CA GLY A 444 -25.80 -9.72 -5.96
C GLY A 444 -24.51 -9.66 -5.13
N GLU A 445 -23.56 -8.79 -5.46
CA GLU A 445 -22.30 -8.62 -4.71
C GLU A 445 -22.55 -8.28 -3.23
N GLU A 446 -23.63 -7.54 -2.94
CA GLU A 446 -24.10 -7.18 -1.62
C GLU A 446 -24.48 -8.38 -0.74
N ASN A 447 -24.73 -9.54 -1.35
CA ASN A 447 -25.06 -10.77 -0.62
C ASN A 447 -23.83 -11.45 -0.01
N ILE A 448 -22.61 -11.04 -0.38
CA ILE A 448 -21.37 -11.63 0.13
C ILE A 448 -21.18 -11.24 1.61
N PRO A 449 -21.04 -12.21 2.54
CA PRO A 449 -20.71 -11.91 3.93
C PRO A 449 -19.39 -11.15 4.07
N LYS A 450 -19.44 -9.97 4.70
CA LYS A 450 -18.25 -9.11 4.92
C LYS A 450 -17.23 -9.74 5.89
N THR A 451 -17.72 -10.46 6.91
CA THR A 451 -16.94 -11.07 7.98
C THR A 451 -17.33 -12.52 8.20
N GLY A 452 -16.46 -13.29 8.86
CA GLY A 452 -16.69 -14.71 9.13
C GLY A 452 -16.42 -15.61 7.93
N SER A 453 -16.42 -16.92 8.18
CA SER A 453 -16.27 -17.95 7.16
C SER A 453 -17.61 -18.28 6.50
N PHE A 454 -17.56 -18.69 5.24
CA PHE A 454 -18.70 -19.19 4.48
C PHE A 454 -18.21 -20.06 3.32
N ILE A 455 -19.09 -20.90 2.79
CA ILE A 455 -18.83 -21.72 1.60
C ILE A 455 -19.36 -20.99 0.38
N VAL A 456 -18.54 -20.86 -0.67
CA VAL A 456 -18.96 -20.45 -2.00
C VAL A 456 -19.07 -21.70 -2.86
N ALA A 457 -20.26 -22.00 -3.34
CA ALA A 457 -20.54 -23.14 -4.20
C ALA A 457 -20.96 -22.68 -5.60
N CYS A 458 -20.28 -23.17 -6.64
CA CYS A 458 -20.46 -22.66 -8.01
C CYS A 458 -20.50 -23.78 -9.06
N ASN A 459 -21.23 -23.57 -10.16
CA ASN A 459 -21.14 -24.45 -11.34
C ASN A 459 -19.73 -24.47 -11.92
N HIS A 460 -19.37 -25.56 -12.60
CA HIS A 460 -18.02 -25.77 -13.14
C HIS A 460 -18.02 -25.98 -14.67
N VAL A 461 -17.86 -24.88 -15.41
CA VAL A 461 -17.98 -24.81 -16.88
C VAL A 461 -16.63 -24.69 -17.58
N SER A 462 -15.61 -24.17 -16.89
CA SER A 462 -14.31 -23.86 -17.49
C SER A 462 -13.13 -23.99 -16.51
N PHE A 463 -11.93 -24.20 -17.07
CA PHE A 463 -10.68 -24.22 -16.31
C PHE A 463 -10.31 -22.87 -15.65
N VAL A 464 -11.02 -21.79 -15.97
CA VAL A 464 -10.79 -20.44 -15.41
C VAL A 464 -11.84 -20.01 -14.38
N ASP A 465 -12.83 -20.86 -14.07
CA ASP A 465 -13.92 -20.50 -13.14
C ASP A 465 -13.40 -20.06 -11.77
N TRP A 466 -12.43 -20.80 -11.24
CA TRP A 466 -11.78 -20.50 -9.96
C TRP A 466 -11.03 -19.16 -9.99
N LEU A 467 -10.38 -18.83 -11.12
CA LEU A 467 -9.67 -17.57 -11.30
C LEU A 467 -10.64 -16.38 -11.31
N LEU A 468 -11.81 -16.54 -11.93
CA LEU A 468 -12.86 -15.52 -11.95
C LEU A 468 -13.42 -15.25 -10.55
N LEU A 469 -13.71 -16.31 -9.79
CA LEU A 469 -14.15 -16.18 -8.40
C LEU A 469 -13.08 -15.54 -7.52
N MET A 470 -11.80 -15.91 -7.68
CA MET A 470 -10.69 -15.24 -6.98
C MET A 470 -10.62 -13.74 -7.30
N GLY A 471 -10.85 -13.36 -8.57
CA GLY A 471 -10.79 -11.97 -8.99
C GLY A 471 -11.96 -11.11 -8.48
N ILE A 472 -13.13 -11.69 -8.25
CA ILE A 472 -14.34 -10.96 -7.86
C ILE A 472 -14.48 -10.84 -6.35
N LEU A 473 -14.17 -11.92 -5.62
CA LEU A 473 -14.26 -11.91 -4.17
C LEU A 473 -13.20 -10.99 -3.58
N LYS A 474 -13.61 -10.18 -2.60
CA LYS A 474 -12.72 -9.20 -1.96
C LYS A 474 -11.79 -9.81 -0.91
N ARG A 475 -12.09 -11.05 -0.49
CA ARG A 475 -11.26 -11.85 0.41
C ARG A 475 -10.75 -13.07 -0.34
N PRO A 476 -9.54 -13.56 -0.06
CA PRO A 476 -9.04 -14.77 -0.70
C PRO A 476 -9.95 -15.98 -0.45
N ILE A 477 -10.12 -16.79 -1.49
CA ILE A 477 -10.90 -18.02 -1.49
C ILE A 477 -9.96 -19.22 -1.55
N ARG A 478 -10.18 -20.20 -0.67
CA ARG A 478 -9.41 -21.45 -0.60
C ARG A 478 -10.24 -22.55 -1.24
N PHE A 479 -9.83 -22.97 -2.43
CA PHE A 479 -10.58 -23.97 -3.19
C PHE A 479 -10.26 -25.39 -2.75
N VAL A 480 -11.28 -26.24 -2.78
CA VAL A 480 -11.12 -27.69 -2.77
C VAL A 480 -10.82 -28.15 -4.21
N ILE A 481 -9.75 -28.91 -4.39
CA ILE A 481 -9.27 -29.39 -5.70
C ILE A 481 -9.03 -30.89 -5.66
N ASP A 482 -9.32 -31.59 -6.76
CA ASP A 482 -9.00 -33.01 -6.86
C ASP A 482 -7.49 -33.25 -6.74
N TRP A 483 -7.13 -34.25 -5.94
CA TRP A 483 -5.74 -34.54 -5.58
C TRP A 483 -4.86 -34.84 -6.81
N ASN A 484 -5.40 -35.43 -7.88
CA ASN A 484 -4.62 -35.71 -9.10
C ASN A 484 -4.13 -34.42 -9.76
N TYR A 485 -4.95 -33.37 -9.75
CA TYR A 485 -4.54 -32.05 -10.24
C TYR A 485 -3.60 -31.36 -9.26
N TYR A 486 -3.80 -31.53 -7.95
CA TYR A 486 -2.94 -30.92 -6.95
C TYR A 486 -1.48 -31.41 -7.03
N TYR A 487 -1.28 -32.72 -7.28
CA TYR A 487 0.03 -33.36 -7.27
C TYR A 487 0.72 -33.47 -8.64
N VAL A 488 0.25 -32.73 -9.65
CA VAL A 488 1.02 -32.56 -10.90
C VAL A 488 2.40 -31.94 -10.64
N PRO A 489 3.39 -32.08 -11.54
CA PRO A 489 4.71 -31.47 -11.36
C PRO A 489 4.60 -29.97 -11.04
N MET A 490 5.27 -29.53 -9.97
CA MET A 490 5.20 -28.17 -9.40
C MET A 490 3.83 -27.73 -8.84
N GLY A 491 2.77 -28.53 -8.98
CA GLY A 491 1.44 -28.24 -8.44
C GLY A 491 1.44 -27.92 -6.95
N PRO A 492 2.01 -28.78 -6.07
CA PRO A 492 2.01 -28.53 -4.63
C PRO A 492 2.74 -27.24 -4.23
N PHE A 493 3.75 -26.81 -5.01
CA PHE A 493 4.46 -25.56 -4.74
C PHE A 493 3.57 -24.34 -4.96
N TRP A 494 2.85 -24.29 -6.10
CA TRP A 494 1.96 -23.17 -6.42
C TRP A 494 0.65 -23.21 -5.63
N PHE A 495 0.03 -24.40 -5.53
CA PHE A 495 -1.27 -24.55 -4.90
C PHE A 495 -1.25 -24.37 -3.39
N LYS A 496 -0.13 -24.67 -2.73
CA LYS A 496 0.06 -24.36 -1.30
C LYS A 496 0.05 -22.85 -1.03
N GLN A 497 0.51 -22.03 -1.98
CA GLN A 497 0.53 -20.56 -1.83
C GLN A 497 -0.89 -19.95 -1.89
N ALA A 498 -1.80 -20.59 -2.61
CA ALA A 498 -3.24 -20.26 -2.61
C ALA A 498 -4.04 -21.03 -1.55
N LYS A 499 -3.37 -21.82 -0.69
CA LYS A 499 -3.97 -22.66 0.35
C LYS A 499 -5.12 -23.55 -0.15
N LEU A 500 -4.95 -24.11 -1.35
CA LEU A 500 -5.88 -25.10 -1.90
C LEU A 500 -5.88 -26.38 -1.05
N VAL A 501 -7.03 -27.02 -0.97
CA VAL A 501 -7.22 -28.28 -0.23
C VAL A 501 -7.35 -29.44 -1.22
N PRO A 502 -6.34 -30.32 -1.34
CA PRO A 502 -6.48 -31.53 -2.15
C PRO A 502 -7.50 -32.47 -1.51
N ILE A 503 -8.41 -33.02 -2.32
CA ILE A 503 -9.41 -34.00 -1.88
C ILE A 503 -9.37 -35.24 -2.79
N ALA A 504 -9.60 -36.41 -2.20
CA ALA A 504 -9.74 -37.68 -2.91
C ALA A 504 -11.06 -38.34 -2.52
N THR A 505 -11.58 -39.26 -3.32
CA THR A 505 -12.71 -40.10 -2.90
C THR A 505 -12.25 -41.14 -1.88
N LYS A 506 -13.20 -41.67 -1.08
CA LYS A 506 -12.91 -42.74 -0.10
C LYS A 506 -12.29 -43.98 -0.76
N LYS A 507 -12.59 -44.23 -2.05
CA LYS A 507 -12.04 -45.36 -2.82
C LYS A 507 -10.59 -45.13 -3.23
N GLU A 508 -10.19 -43.88 -3.46
CA GLU A 508 -8.83 -43.52 -3.88
C GLU A 508 -7.88 -43.41 -2.70
N SER A 509 -8.26 -42.67 -1.65
CA SER A 509 -7.46 -42.54 -0.44
C SER A 509 -8.29 -42.02 0.73
N VAL A 510 -8.40 -42.83 1.78
CA VAL A 510 -9.05 -42.44 3.04
C VAL A 510 -8.24 -41.35 3.76
N GLU A 511 -6.92 -41.47 3.76
CA GLU A 511 -6.03 -40.54 4.45
C GLU A 511 -6.10 -39.12 3.86
N ILE A 512 -6.07 -38.99 2.52
CA ILE A 512 -6.19 -37.69 1.85
C ILE A 512 -7.56 -37.07 2.13
N LEU A 513 -8.63 -37.88 2.11
CA LEU A 513 -9.97 -37.42 2.39
C LEU A 513 -10.12 -36.89 3.83
N GLU A 514 -9.59 -37.62 4.83
CA GLU A 514 -9.61 -37.18 6.23
C GLU A 514 -8.81 -35.88 6.43
N LYS A 515 -7.59 -35.81 5.90
CA LYS A 515 -6.77 -34.59 5.91
C LYS A 515 -7.47 -33.41 5.22
N ALA A 516 -8.20 -33.65 4.13
CA ALA A 516 -8.96 -32.61 3.45
C ALA A 516 -10.04 -32.01 4.37
N PHE A 517 -10.81 -32.84 5.08
CA PHE A 517 -11.83 -32.36 6.02
C PHE A 517 -11.21 -31.63 7.22
N ASP A 518 -10.07 -32.06 7.74
CA ASP A 518 -9.37 -31.35 8.82
C ASP A 518 -8.82 -30.00 8.34
N ASN A 519 -8.26 -29.93 7.13
CA ASN A 519 -7.82 -28.66 6.54
C ASN A 519 -9.00 -27.71 6.30
N ILE A 520 -10.14 -28.23 5.82
CA ILE A 520 -11.38 -27.46 5.67
C ILE A 520 -11.83 -26.89 7.02
N HIS A 521 -11.88 -27.72 8.06
CA HIS A 521 -12.23 -27.30 9.42
C HIS A 521 -11.32 -26.16 9.91
N ASN A 522 -10.00 -26.33 9.78
CA ASN A 522 -9.02 -25.32 10.15
C ASN A 522 -9.21 -24.01 9.37
N HIS A 523 -9.44 -24.10 8.05
CA HIS A 523 -9.70 -22.94 7.22
C HIS A 523 -10.98 -22.20 7.62
N ILE A 524 -12.05 -22.93 7.96
CA ILE A 524 -13.29 -22.33 8.45
C ILE A 524 -13.09 -21.63 9.79
N ASN A 525 -12.32 -22.21 10.72
CA ASN A 525 -11.98 -21.61 12.00
C ASN A 525 -11.09 -20.36 11.87
N GLU A 526 -10.22 -20.30 10.86
CA GLU A 526 -9.48 -19.09 10.49
C GLU A 526 -10.36 -18.00 9.87
N GLY A 527 -11.66 -18.27 9.66
CA GLY A 527 -12.57 -17.37 8.98
C GLY A 527 -12.30 -17.28 7.47
N ALA A 528 -11.75 -18.31 6.83
CA ALA A 528 -11.52 -18.29 5.38
C ALA A 528 -12.81 -18.52 4.57
N ILE A 529 -12.80 -18.09 3.31
CA ILE A 529 -13.83 -18.46 2.34
C ILE A 529 -13.44 -19.79 1.71
N LEU A 530 -14.34 -20.77 1.77
CA LEU A 530 -14.12 -22.08 1.14
C LEU A 530 -14.80 -22.14 -0.22
N GLY A 531 -14.02 -22.39 -1.28
CA GLY A 531 -14.55 -22.55 -2.64
C GLY A 531 -14.77 -24.01 -3.00
N ILE A 532 -15.97 -24.36 -3.46
CA ILE A 532 -16.34 -25.72 -3.85
C ILE A 532 -17.06 -25.70 -5.20
N PHE A 533 -16.65 -26.60 -6.09
CA PHE A 533 -17.40 -26.95 -7.29
C PHE A 533 -18.17 -28.25 -7.01
N PRO A 534 -19.44 -28.19 -6.58
CA PRO A 534 -20.18 -29.36 -6.09
C PRO A 534 -20.45 -30.42 -7.16
N GLU A 535 -20.31 -30.11 -8.46
CA GLU A 535 -20.38 -31.08 -9.56
C GLU A 535 -19.20 -32.08 -9.57
N GLY A 536 -18.06 -31.69 -8.98
CA GLY A 536 -16.82 -32.47 -8.90
C GLY A 536 -16.03 -32.57 -10.21
N TRP A 537 -16.57 -32.13 -11.34
CA TRP A 537 -15.95 -32.20 -12.66
C TRP A 537 -16.36 -30.99 -13.51
N ILE A 538 -15.47 -30.56 -14.40
CA ILE A 538 -15.81 -29.58 -15.45
C ILE A 538 -16.79 -30.23 -16.43
N THR A 539 -17.88 -29.54 -16.76
CA THR A 539 -18.88 -30.02 -17.71
C THR A 539 -18.27 -30.27 -19.11
N ARG A 540 -18.68 -31.37 -19.74
CA ARG A 540 -18.23 -31.74 -21.10
C ARG A 540 -19.27 -31.47 -22.19
N ASN A 541 -20.54 -31.34 -21.80
CA ASN A 541 -21.67 -31.15 -22.69
C ASN A 541 -22.40 -29.82 -22.44
N GLY A 542 -21.93 -28.99 -21.52
CA GLY A 542 -22.56 -27.71 -21.21
C GLY A 542 -23.79 -27.84 -20.32
N GLN A 543 -24.06 -29.01 -19.75
CA GLN A 543 -25.13 -29.21 -18.78
C GLN A 543 -24.58 -29.31 -17.36
N MET A 544 -25.38 -28.87 -16.38
CA MET A 544 -25.04 -28.95 -14.96
C MET A 544 -25.30 -30.36 -14.42
N ARG A 545 -24.30 -30.93 -13.75
CA ARG A 545 -24.41 -32.22 -13.07
C ARG A 545 -25.05 -32.06 -11.69
N LYS A 546 -25.55 -33.18 -11.15
CA LYS A 546 -26.04 -33.26 -9.78
C LYS A 546 -24.92 -32.93 -8.78
N PHE A 547 -25.25 -32.16 -7.75
CA PHE A 547 -24.32 -31.77 -6.70
C PHE A 547 -24.03 -32.93 -5.75
N GLN A 548 -22.75 -33.11 -5.45
CA GLN A 548 -22.27 -34.14 -4.54
C GLN A 548 -22.58 -33.78 -3.08
N PRO A 549 -22.73 -34.77 -2.17
CA PRO A 549 -23.09 -34.53 -0.77
C PRO A 549 -21.96 -33.93 0.09
N GLY A 550 -20.85 -33.49 -0.52
CA GLY A 550 -19.66 -32.99 0.18
C GLY A 550 -19.95 -31.81 1.10
N ILE A 551 -20.73 -30.83 0.61
CA ILE A 551 -21.10 -29.64 1.39
C ILE A 551 -21.89 -30.04 2.65
N HIS A 552 -22.84 -30.97 2.55
CA HIS A 552 -23.62 -31.43 3.69
C HIS A 552 -22.76 -32.09 4.78
N LYS A 553 -21.69 -32.80 4.40
CA LYS A 553 -20.72 -33.35 5.36
C LYS A 553 -19.91 -32.27 6.07
N ILE A 554 -19.52 -31.22 5.36
CA ILE A 554 -18.81 -30.07 5.93
C ILE A 554 -19.72 -29.37 6.94
N LEU A 555 -20.94 -29.03 6.55
CA LEU A 555 -21.90 -28.29 7.39
C LEU A 555 -22.29 -29.03 8.68
N LYS A 556 -22.25 -30.37 8.69
CA LYS A 556 -22.47 -31.17 9.91
C LYS A 556 -21.38 -30.97 10.97
N ARG A 557 -20.14 -30.75 10.54
CA ARG A 557 -18.99 -30.51 11.43
C ARG A 557 -18.86 -29.02 11.72
N ASP A 558 -19.01 -28.19 10.68
CA ASP A 558 -18.68 -26.77 10.65
C ASP A 558 -19.87 -25.98 10.09
N PRO A 559 -20.84 -25.59 10.93
CA PRO A 559 -22.04 -24.90 10.49
C PRO A 559 -21.72 -23.46 10.08
N VAL A 560 -21.59 -23.22 8.78
CA VAL A 560 -21.37 -21.89 8.17
C VAL A 560 -22.36 -21.63 7.04
N PRO A 561 -22.64 -20.36 6.70
CA PRO A 561 -23.50 -20.04 5.57
C PRO A 561 -22.94 -20.57 4.23
N VAL A 562 -23.84 -20.90 3.30
CA VAL A 562 -23.48 -21.27 1.93
C VAL A 562 -24.02 -20.23 0.96
N VAL A 563 -23.15 -19.70 0.10
CA VAL A 563 -23.49 -18.76 -0.97
C VAL A 563 -23.38 -19.48 -2.30
N MET A 564 -24.49 -19.63 -2.99
CA MET A 564 -24.53 -20.19 -4.34
C MET A 564 -24.15 -19.11 -5.35
N VAL A 565 -23.30 -19.48 -6.30
CA VAL A 565 -22.84 -18.62 -7.40
C VAL A 565 -23.07 -19.31 -8.74
N GLY A 566 -23.62 -18.59 -9.70
CA GLY A 566 -23.74 -19.03 -11.09
C GLY A 566 -22.80 -18.25 -11.98
N ILE A 567 -21.93 -18.95 -12.71
CA ILE A 567 -21.06 -18.38 -13.74
C ILE A 567 -21.65 -18.70 -15.11
N ASP A 568 -21.96 -17.66 -15.87
CA ASP A 568 -22.52 -17.76 -17.22
C ASP A 568 -21.64 -17.06 -18.25
N GLY A 569 -21.73 -17.49 -19.51
CA GLY A 569 -20.99 -16.94 -20.64
C GLY A 569 -19.61 -17.57 -20.88
N LEU A 570 -19.12 -18.49 -20.03
CA LEU A 570 -17.84 -19.17 -20.26
C LEU A 570 -17.90 -20.38 -21.19
N TRP A 571 -19.07 -21.00 -21.32
CA TRP A 571 -19.28 -22.09 -22.28
C TRP A 571 -19.05 -21.59 -23.72
N GLY A 572 -18.14 -22.23 -24.46
CA GLY A 572 -17.66 -21.74 -25.76
C GLY A 572 -16.42 -20.87 -25.75
N SER A 573 -15.81 -20.68 -24.58
CA SER A 573 -14.47 -20.11 -24.48
C SER A 573 -13.40 -21.13 -24.87
N ILE A 574 -12.18 -20.64 -25.13
CA ILE A 574 -10.99 -21.48 -25.35
C ILE A 574 -10.68 -22.37 -24.14
N PHE A 575 -11.20 -22.04 -22.96
CA PHE A 575 -11.00 -22.76 -21.69
C PHE A 575 -12.17 -23.71 -21.33
N SER A 576 -13.18 -23.84 -22.19
CA SER A 576 -14.29 -24.81 -22.03
C SER A 576 -14.07 -26.04 -22.92
N TYR A 577 -14.92 -27.06 -22.84
CA TYR A 577 -14.87 -28.21 -23.76
C TYR A 577 -15.67 -28.02 -25.06
N GLU A 578 -16.47 -26.96 -25.18
CA GLU A 578 -17.29 -26.70 -26.37
C GLU A 578 -16.42 -26.44 -27.62
N GLY A 579 -16.73 -27.07 -28.75
CA GLY A 579 -16.08 -26.77 -30.04
C GLY A 579 -14.64 -27.29 -30.18
N GLY A 580 -14.20 -28.24 -29.36
CA GLY A 580 -12.90 -28.92 -29.51
C GLY A 580 -12.02 -28.93 -28.25
N ARG A 581 -10.75 -29.32 -28.41
CA ARG A 581 -9.79 -29.42 -27.28
C ARG A 581 -9.53 -28.05 -26.65
N VAL A 582 -9.50 -28.02 -25.32
CA VAL A 582 -9.17 -26.84 -24.50
C VAL A 582 -7.83 -26.24 -24.95
N LEU A 583 -7.74 -24.91 -25.03
CA LEU A 583 -6.59 -24.11 -25.51
C LEU A 583 -6.25 -24.22 -27.00
N PHE A 584 -6.75 -25.20 -27.74
CA PHE A 584 -6.48 -25.37 -29.18
C PHE A 584 -7.53 -24.71 -30.08
N LYS A 585 -8.29 -23.75 -29.53
CA LYS A 585 -9.40 -23.07 -30.20
C LYS A 585 -9.06 -21.61 -30.45
N PHE A 586 -9.53 -21.06 -31.56
CA PHE A 586 -9.46 -19.63 -31.80
C PHE A 586 -10.51 -18.90 -30.94
N PRO A 587 -10.14 -17.79 -30.27
CA PRO A 587 -11.08 -17.02 -29.48
C PRO A 587 -12.13 -16.37 -30.38
N LYS A 588 -13.42 -16.66 -30.12
CA LYS A 588 -14.56 -16.06 -30.86
C LYS A 588 -14.76 -14.56 -30.55
N SER A 589 -14.18 -14.07 -29.46
CA SER A 589 -14.21 -12.67 -29.04
C SER A 589 -12.94 -12.34 -28.25
N LEU A 590 -12.46 -11.10 -28.36
CA LEU A 590 -11.31 -10.58 -27.62
C LEU A 590 -11.56 -10.49 -26.11
N ARG A 591 -12.80 -10.16 -25.71
CA ARG A 591 -13.23 -10.12 -24.30
C ARG A 591 -14.63 -10.70 -24.19
N LYS A 592 -14.72 -11.93 -23.70
CA LYS A 592 -16.02 -12.58 -23.54
C LYS A 592 -16.79 -11.94 -22.38
N HIS A 593 -18.10 -11.77 -22.55
CA HIS A 593 -18.99 -11.31 -21.49
C HIS A 593 -19.26 -12.47 -20.53
N VAL A 594 -19.01 -12.26 -19.23
CA VAL A 594 -19.22 -13.25 -18.18
C VAL A 594 -20.14 -12.63 -17.14
N ILE A 595 -21.27 -13.27 -16.88
CA ILE A 595 -22.23 -12.84 -15.86
C ILE A 595 -22.07 -13.75 -14.65
N ILE A 596 -21.89 -13.14 -13.48
CA ILE A 596 -21.75 -13.86 -12.21
C ILE A 596 -22.87 -13.42 -11.30
N GLN A 597 -23.76 -14.36 -10.97
CA GLN A 597 -24.90 -14.13 -10.11
C GLN A 597 -24.69 -14.78 -8.76
N ILE A 598 -24.95 -14.03 -7.69
CA ILE A 598 -24.68 -14.42 -6.31
C ILE A 598 -25.99 -14.42 -5.52
N SER A 599 -26.33 -15.58 -4.98
CA SER A 599 -27.51 -15.76 -4.13
C SER A 599 -27.35 -15.12 -2.75
N LYS A 600 -28.47 -14.95 -2.04
CA LYS A 600 -28.45 -14.67 -0.60
C LYS A 600 -27.81 -15.84 0.16
N PRO A 601 -27.07 -15.59 1.25
CA PRO A 601 -26.50 -16.67 2.06
C PRO A 601 -27.58 -17.62 2.58
N ILE A 602 -27.42 -18.91 2.32
CA ILE A 602 -28.27 -19.99 2.84
C ILE A 602 -27.74 -20.38 4.22
N ALA A 603 -28.62 -20.39 5.21
CA ALA A 603 -28.27 -20.83 6.56
C ALA A 603 -27.86 -22.32 6.55
N PRO A 604 -26.88 -22.74 7.38
CA PRO A 604 -26.38 -24.11 7.36
C PRO A 604 -27.48 -25.18 7.60
N GLN A 605 -28.50 -24.86 8.40
CA GLN A 605 -29.63 -25.76 8.68
C GLN A 605 -30.63 -25.84 7.52
N GLU A 606 -30.65 -24.84 6.63
CA GLU A 606 -31.59 -24.74 5.50
C GLU A 606 -31.00 -25.28 4.19
N TYR A 607 -29.70 -25.64 4.20
CA TYR A 607 -29.02 -26.12 3.02
C TYR A 607 -29.57 -27.48 2.54
N ASP A 608 -30.14 -27.47 1.34
CA ASP A 608 -30.58 -28.65 0.60
C ASP A 608 -29.94 -28.65 -0.79
N SER A 609 -29.33 -29.78 -1.19
CA SER A 609 -28.61 -29.87 -2.46
C SER A 609 -29.50 -29.64 -3.67
N LYS A 610 -30.76 -30.08 -3.65
CA LYS A 610 -31.67 -29.91 -4.81
C LYS A 610 -32.06 -28.44 -4.97
N LYS A 611 -32.44 -27.77 -3.88
CA LYS A 611 -32.69 -26.32 -3.89
C LYS A 611 -31.45 -25.53 -4.34
N ALA A 612 -30.26 -25.94 -3.90
CA ALA A 612 -29.01 -25.31 -4.31
C ALA A 612 -28.74 -25.49 -5.82
N GLU A 613 -29.05 -26.66 -6.37
CA GLU A 613 -28.99 -26.90 -7.83
C GLU A 613 -29.95 -25.99 -8.59
N ASP A 614 -31.21 -25.89 -8.15
CA ASP A 614 -32.24 -25.07 -8.80
C ASP A 614 -31.86 -23.59 -8.82
N ILE A 615 -31.27 -23.08 -7.74
CA ILE A 615 -30.74 -21.70 -7.66
C ILE A 615 -29.67 -21.47 -8.74
N VAL A 616 -28.69 -22.37 -8.85
CA VAL A 616 -27.59 -22.21 -9.82
C VAL A 616 -28.08 -22.40 -11.26
N ARG A 617 -29.04 -23.31 -11.50
CA ARG A 617 -29.68 -23.46 -12.82
C ARG A 617 -30.35 -22.17 -13.26
N GLY A 618 -31.11 -21.52 -12.39
CA GLY A 618 -31.78 -20.25 -12.69
C GLY A 618 -30.84 -19.07 -12.95
N PHE A 619 -29.57 -19.16 -12.55
CA PHE A 619 -28.57 -18.12 -12.77
C PHE A 619 -27.86 -18.19 -14.13
N VAL A 620 -27.99 -19.31 -14.85
CA VAL A 620 -27.16 -19.63 -16.01
C VAL A 620 -28.05 -19.90 -17.22
N SER A 621 -27.99 -19.02 -18.23
CA SER A 621 -28.98 -19.01 -19.32
C SER A 621 -28.98 -20.32 -20.13
N HIS A 622 -27.80 -20.84 -20.45
CA HIS A 622 -27.66 -22.05 -21.26
C HIS A 622 -28.14 -23.33 -20.56
N TYR A 623 -28.26 -23.34 -19.23
CA TYR A 623 -28.93 -24.44 -18.54
C TYR A 623 -30.45 -24.34 -18.64
N THR A 624 -30.99 -23.12 -18.71
CA THR A 624 -32.43 -22.86 -18.78
C THR A 624 -32.96 -23.26 -20.16
N GLU A 625 -32.29 -22.83 -21.23
CA GLU A 625 -32.64 -23.17 -22.62
C GLU A 625 -32.61 -24.70 -22.88
N ALA A 626 -31.59 -25.39 -22.34
CA ALA A 626 -31.48 -26.84 -22.48
C ALA A 626 -32.56 -27.61 -21.69
N HIS A 627 -33.04 -27.05 -20.57
CA HIS A 627 -34.08 -27.69 -19.77
C HIS A 627 -35.47 -27.52 -20.39
N GLU A 628 -35.79 -26.34 -20.92
CA GLU A 628 -37.03 -26.08 -21.65
C GLU A 628 -37.16 -26.97 -22.90
N GLN A 629 -36.05 -27.24 -23.60
CA GLN A 629 -36.04 -28.20 -24.72
C GLN A 629 -36.35 -29.63 -24.26
N ILE A 630 -35.76 -30.10 -23.15
CA ILE A 630 -36.00 -31.45 -22.64
C ILE A 630 -37.44 -31.60 -22.11
N GLU A 631 -37.98 -30.62 -21.38
CA GLU A 631 -39.38 -30.66 -20.94
C GLU A 631 -40.37 -30.61 -22.11
N SER A 632 -40.03 -29.89 -23.19
CA SER A 632 -40.85 -29.87 -24.41
C SER A 632 -40.84 -31.22 -25.15
N GLU A 633 -39.74 -31.97 -25.07
CA GLU A 633 -39.62 -33.31 -25.67
C GLU A 633 -40.28 -34.39 -24.82
N GLU A 634 -40.13 -34.34 -23.48
CA GLU A 634 -40.76 -35.29 -22.55
C GLU A 634 -42.27 -35.03 -22.36
N GLY A 635 -42.74 -33.79 -22.54
CA GLY A 635 -44.18 -33.46 -22.56
C GLY A 635 -44.89 -33.79 -23.88
N ALA A 636 -44.13 -34.15 -24.92
CA ALA A 636 -44.65 -34.56 -26.23
C ALA A 636 -44.69 -36.09 -26.44
N THR A 637 -44.26 -36.87 -25.43
CA THR A 637 -44.39 -38.33 -25.36
C THR A 637 -45.46 -38.74 -24.36
#